data_AF-A0A1K1PZW4-F1
#
_entry.id   AF-A0A1K1PZW4-F1
#
_cell.length_a   1.000
_cell.length_b   1.000
_cell.length_c   1.000
_cell.angle_alpha   90.00
_cell.angle_beta   90.00
_cell.angle_gamma   90.00
#
_symmetry.space_group_name_H-M   'P 1'
#
loop_
_entity.id
_entity.type
_entity.pdbx_description
1 polymer ?
#
loop_
_entity_poly.entity_id
_entity_poly.type
_entity_poly.pdbx_seq_one_letter_code
_entity_poly.pdbx_strand_id
1 'polypeptide(L)'
;MKRLLLILAAGVFMASCGDKKEDKKKDGFEMNRTKKEDKTTAKQEGVPVDMDNKGVGPIKSLDLGAEVDKEMATSGEAIFSSKCVACHATDMRLIGPAVKGVLDRRSPEWVMNMILNPEGMLKEDPIAKALYKEYNNALMTNQGLTEEEARAITEYFRTL
;
A
#
# COMPACT_ATOMS: atom_id res chain seq x y z
N MET A 1 56.03 7.89 -49.41
CA MET A 1 56.58 6.91 -50.40
C MET A 1 55.92 5.57 -50.09
N LYS A 2 55.17 4.84 -50.92
CA LYS A 2 54.90 4.74 -52.36
C LYS A 2 53.42 4.25 -52.47
N ARG A 3 52.59 4.86 -53.32
CA ARG A 3 51.97 4.30 -54.55
C ARG A 3 50.98 3.15 -54.30
N LEU A 4 49.65 3.32 -54.41
CA LEU A 4 48.80 3.62 -55.59
C LEU A 4 48.77 2.46 -56.62
N LEU A 5 47.61 1.80 -56.77
CA LEU A 5 47.06 1.06 -57.95
C LEU A 5 45.92 0.11 -57.45
N LEU A 6 44.63 0.45 -57.54
CA LEU A 6 43.69 0.32 -58.68
C LEU A 6 43.78 -1.00 -59.45
N ILE A 7 42.84 -1.93 -59.20
CA ILE A 7 42.32 -2.87 -60.20
C ILE A 7 40.79 -2.97 -60.05
N LEU A 8 40.09 -2.53 -61.09
CA LEU A 8 38.71 -2.87 -61.45
C LEU A 8 38.62 -4.37 -61.77
N ALA A 9 37.60 -5.05 -61.27
CA ALA A 9 37.00 -6.19 -61.97
C ALA A 9 35.51 -6.26 -61.64
N ALA A 10 34.71 -5.93 -62.64
CA ALA A 10 33.27 -6.11 -62.66
C ALA A 10 32.94 -7.61 -62.74
N GLY A 11 32.03 -8.07 -61.89
CA GLY A 11 31.36 -9.36 -62.01
C GLY A 11 29.85 -9.13 -61.87
N VAL A 12 29.19 -8.97 -63.01
CA VAL A 12 27.73 -9.03 -63.13
C VAL A 12 27.33 -10.49 -62.96
N PHE A 13 26.53 -10.80 -61.96
CA PHE A 13 25.71 -12.02 -61.95
C PHE A 13 24.28 -11.66 -61.58
N MET A 14 23.37 -12.03 -62.48
CA MET A 14 21.96 -11.69 -62.49
C MET A 14 21.16 -12.44 -61.43
N ALA A 15 20.09 -11.77 -60.98
CA ALA A 15 18.76 -12.29 -60.67
C ALA A 15 18.63 -13.47 -59.69
N SER A 16 18.10 -13.18 -58.49
CA SER A 16 16.96 -13.94 -57.96
C SER A 16 16.31 -13.23 -56.77
N CYS A 17 14.98 -13.34 -56.72
CA CYS A 17 13.99 -12.89 -55.75
C CYS A 17 14.43 -12.84 -54.27
N GLY A 18 13.81 -11.93 -53.49
CA GLY A 18 13.60 -12.18 -52.07
C GLY A 18 13.58 -10.94 -51.19
N ASP A 19 12.36 -10.50 -50.90
CA ASP A 19 11.95 -9.59 -49.84
C ASP A 19 12.69 -9.82 -48.50
N LYS A 20 13.40 -8.79 -48.00
CA LYS A 20 13.40 -8.27 -46.61
C LYS A 20 14.73 -7.61 -46.24
N LYS A 21 14.62 -6.31 -45.97
CA LYS A 21 15.63 -5.54 -45.22
C LYS A 21 15.69 -6.07 -43.79
N GLU A 22 16.84 -6.62 -43.39
CA GLU A 22 17.25 -6.67 -42.00
C GLU A 22 18.30 -5.58 -41.78
N ASP A 23 17.85 -4.46 -41.19
CA ASP A 23 18.76 -3.48 -40.60
C ASP A 23 19.04 -3.85 -39.14
N LYS A 24 20.34 -3.83 -38.85
CA LYS A 24 20.99 -4.22 -37.61
C LYS A 24 20.57 -3.35 -36.42
N LYS A 25 20.43 -4.04 -35.28
CA LYS A 25 20.73 -3.64 -33.89
C LYS A 25 20.70 -2.13 -33.57
N LYS A 26 19.76 -1.77 -32.69
CA LYS A 26 20.04 -0.82 -31.61
C LYS A 26 19.68 -1.47 -30.29
N ASP A 27 20.70 -1.62 -29.45
CA ASP A 27 20.59 -2.10 -28.08
C ASP A 27 19.68 -1.16 -27.29
N GLY A 28 18.50 -1.66 -26.90
CA GLY A 28 17.59 -1.05 -25.95
C GLY A 28 17.31 -2.06 -24.85
N PHE A 29 17.73 -1.74 -23.64
CA PHE A 29 17.37 -2.48 -22.44
C PHE A 29 15.85 -2.34 -22.21
N GLU A 30 15.07 -3.30 -22.69
CA GLU A 30 13.65 -3.43 -22.41
C GLU A 30 13.45 -4.11 -21.04
N MET A 31 12.96 -3.36 -20.06
CA MET A 31 12.38 -3.94 -18.85
C MET A 31 11.03 -4.57 -19.20
N ASN A 32 11.04 -5.87 -19.40
CA ASN A 32 9.82 -6.66 -19.48
C ASN A 32 9.27 -6.86 -18.05
N ARG A 33 8.54 -5.86 -17.53
CA ARG A 33 7.59 -6.10 -16.43
C ARG A 33 6.26 -6.50 -17.07
N THR A 34 6.13 -7.79 -17.34
CA THR A 34 4.81 -8.42 -17.44
C THR A 34 4.11 -8.16 -16.11
N LYS A 35 3.22 -7.17 -16.11
CA LYS A 35 2.21 -6.98 -15.07
C LYS A 35 1.26 -8.18 -15.18
N LYS A 36 1.66 -9.29 -14.57
CA LYS A 36 0.74 -10.37 -14.24
C LYS A 36 -0.13 -9.80 -13.13
N GLU A 37 -1.25 -9.22 -13.52
CA GLU A 37 -2.40 -9.06 -12.64
C GLU A 37 -2.79 -10.45 -12.17
N ASP A 38 -2.21 -10.86 -11.05
CA ASP A 38 -2.67 -12.01 -10.32
C ASP A 38 -3.98 -11.58 -9.65
N LYS A 39 -5.06 -11.65 -10.42
CA LYS A 39 -6.42 -11.83 -9.92
C LYS A 39 -6.49 -13.21 -9.26
N THR A 40 -5.72 -13.41 -8.20
CA THR A 40 -5.97 -14.51 -7.28
C THR A 40 -7.09 -14.03 -6.37
N THR A 41 -8.29 -14.32 -6.86
CA THR A 41 -9.54 -14.27 -6.10
C THR A 41 -9.45 -15.36 -5.04
N ALA A 42 -8.71 -15.10 -3.97
CA ALA A 42 -8.78 -15.91 -2.76
C ALA A 42 -10.16 -15.66 -2.15
N LYS A 43 -10.88 -16.75 -1.94
CA LYS A 43 -12.20 -16.81 -1.31
C LYS A 43 -12.17 -16.08 0.04
N GLN A 44 -12.64 -14.83 0.07
CA GLN A 44 -12.71 -13.99 1.26
C GLN A 44 -13.82 -14.52 2.19
N GLU A 45 -13.42 -15.21 3.25
CA GLU A 45 -14.10 -15.02 4.52
C GLU A 45 -13.59 -13.67 5.04
N GLY A 46 -14.37 -12.61 4.84
CA GLY A 46 -13.96 -11.24 5.18
C GLY A 46 -13.60 -11.09 6.65
N VAL A 47 -12.71 -10.14 6.96
CA VAL A 47 -12.41 -9.78 8.35
C VAL A 47 -13.72 -9.34 9.03
N PRO A 48 -14.11 -9.95 10.17
CA PRO A 48 -15.37 -9.63 10.84
C PRO A 48 -15.50 -8.14 11.14
N VAL A 49 -16.74 -7.66 11.08
CA VAL A 49 -17.16 -6.34 11.57
C VAL A 49 -17.94 -6.58 12.84
N ASP A 50 -17.44 -6.03 13.95
CA ASP A 50 -18.05 -6.09 15.26
C ASP A 50 -17.78 -4.74 15.93
N MET A 51 -18.85 -3.95 16.07
CA MET A 51 -18.82 -2.61 16.65
C MET A 51 -18.89 -2.64 18.18
N ASP A 52 -19.25 -3.78 18.78
CA ASP A 52 -19.27 -3.95 20.23
C ASP A 52 -17.88 -4.34 20.76
N ASN A 53 -17.04 -4.89 19.90
CA ASN A 53 -15.64 -5.17 20.22
C ASN A 53 -14.83 -3.86 20.34
N LYS A 54 -14.33 -3.61 21.56
CA LYS A 54 -13.45 -2.48 21.89
C LYS A 54 -11.96 -2.82 21.82
N GLY A 55 -11.63 -4.07 21.56
CA GLY A 55 -10.26 -4.59 21.55
C GLY A 55 -9.65 -4.71 22.95
N VAL A 56 -8.33 -4.77 22.96
CA VAL A 56 -7.47 -4.97 24.12
C VAL A 56 -6.58 -3.75 24.31
N GLY A 57 -6.93 -2.92 25.30
CA GLY A 57 -6.14 -1.75 25.65
C GLY A 57 -6.83 -0.86 26.70
N PRO A 58 -6.24 0.31 26.99
CA PRO A 58 -6.72 1.20 28.04
C PRO A 58 -8.06 1.89 27.71
N ILE A 59 -8.41 2.02 26.43
CA ILE A 59 -9.61 2.74 26.01
C ILE A 59 -10.82 1.82 26.16
N LYS A 60 -11.63 2.07 27.18
CA LYS A 60 -12.84 1.28 27.49
C LYS A 60 -14.14 1.95 27.08
N SER A 61 -14.11 3.26 26.89
CA SER A 61 -15.24 4.08 26.47
C SER A 61 -14.68 5.32 25.80
N LEU A 62 -15.26 5.73 24.68
CA LEU A 62 -14.90 6.98 24.02
C LEU A 62 -16.14 7.68 23.49
N ASP A 63 -16.33 8.93 23.89
CA ASP A 63 -17.28 9.83 23.26
C ASP A 63 -16.53 10.72 22.25
N LEU A 64 -16.91 10.63 20.98
CA LEU A 64 -16.35 11.46 19.91
C LEU A 64 -17.04 12.83 19.81
N GLY A 65 -18.18 13.02 20.48
CA GLY A 65 -19.04 14.19 20.30
C GLY A 65 -19.78 14.17 18.96
N ALA A 66 -20.79 15.04 18.84
CA ALA A 66 -21.65 15.09 17.65
C ALA A 66 -20.95 15.67 16.42
N GLU A 67 -20.06 16.64 16.63
CA GLU A 67 -19.35 17.33 15.55
C GLU A 67 -17.87 16.96 15.55
N VAL A 68 -17.23 17.18 14.40
CA VAL A 68 -15.79 17.00 14.25
C VAL A 68 -15.06 18.23 14.79
N ASP A 69 -14.11 17.99 15.69
CA ASP A 69 -13.14 18.99 16.10
C ASP A 69 -12.07 19.14 14.99
N LYS A 70 -12.16 20.25 14.24
CA LYS A 70 -11.29 20.52 13.10
C LYS A 70 -9.82 20.74 13.48
N GLU A 71 -9.56 21.34 14.65
CA GLU A 71 -8.19 21.60 15.10
C GLU A 71 -7.52 20.29 15.48
N MET A 72 -8.24 19.45 16.23
CA MET A 72 -7.79 18.12 16.59
C MET A 72 -7.61 17.22 15.36
N ALA A 73 -8.54 17.26 14.40
CA ALA A 73 -8.40 16.52 13.14
C ALA A 73 -7.16 16.97 12.34
N THR A 74 -6.87 18.27 12.30
CA THR A 74 -5.67 18.81 11.63
C THR A 74 -4.38 18.30 12.31
N SER A 75 -4.36 18.28 13.64
CA SER A 75 -3.26 17.68 14.40
C SER A 75 -3.11 16.17 14.09
N GLY A 76 -4.23 15.45 14.07
CA GLY A 76 -4.30 14.04 13.73
C GLY A 76 -3.77 13.71 12.34
N GLU A 77 -4.11 14.53 11.34
CA GLU A 77 -3.61 14.40 9.97
C GLU A 77 -2.08 14.53 9.90
N ALA A 78 -1.51 15.51 10.63
CA ALA A 78 -0.07 15.69 10.69
C ALA A 78 0.63 14.49 11.33
N ILE A 79 0.06 13.95 12.42
CA ILE A 79 0.60 12.76 13.09
C ILE A 79 0.49 11.54 12.17
N PHE A 80 -0.66 11.32 11.54
CA PHE A 80 -0.87 10.23 10.57
C PHE A 80 0.15 10.31 9.43
N SER A 81 0.36 11.51 8.88
CA SER A 81 1.33 11.78 7.82
C SER A 81 2.77 11.48 8.22
N SER A 82 3.11 11.64 9.50
CA SER A 82 4.48 11.38 9.99
C SER A 82 4.73 9.93 10.37
N LYS A 83 3.72 9.22 10.88
CA LYS A 83 3.90 7.91 11.53
C LYS A 83 3.16 6.74 10.86
N CYS A 84 2.16 6.99 10.02
CA CYS A 84 1.25 5.94 9.54
C CYS A 84 1.32 5.70 8.02
N VAL A 85 1.65 6.74 7.24
CA VAL A 85 1.59 6.68 5.76
C VAL A 85 2.59 5.73 5.10
N ALA A 86 3.62 5.29 5.83
CA ALA A 86 4.52 4.24 5.35
C ALA A 86 3.78 2.91 5.13
N CYS A 87 2.71 2.68 5.89
CA CYS A 87 1.96 1.41 5.89
C CYS A 87 0.50 1.56 5.46
N HIS A 88 -0.12 2.73 5.68
CA HIS A 88 -1.53 2.96 5.43
C HIS A 88 -1.76 4.09 4.43
N ALA A 89 -2.67 3.89 3.49
CA ALA A 89 -3.25 4.97 2.70
C ALA A 89 -4.66 5.26 3.19
N THR A 90 -5.19 6.42 2.78
CA THR A 90 -6.56 6.81 3.11
C THR A 90 -7.57 5.91 2.42
N ASP A 91 -7.49 5.74 1.11
CA ASP A 91 -8.54 5.13 0.27
C ASP A 91 -8.14 3.80 -0.39
N MET A 92 -6.89 3.37 -0.26
CA MET A 92 -6.39 2.16 -0.88
C MET A 92 -5.61 1.26 0.07
N ARG A 93 -5.54 -0.03 -0.28
CA ARG A 93 -4.71 -1.00 0.42
C ARG A 93 -3.23 -0.74 0.12
N LEU A 94 -2.40 -0.78 1.17
CA LEU A 94 -0.94 -0.80 1.08
C LEU A 94 -0.41 -2.04 1.83
N ILE A 95 0.54 -1.83 2.75
CA ILE A 95 0.99 -2.86 3.71
C ILE A 95 -0.15 -3.15 4.69
N GLY A 96 -0.82 -2.10 5.17
CA GLY A 96 -2.02 -2.17 6.00
C GLY A 96 -3.30 -1.82 5.24
N PRO A 97 -4.46 -1.93 5.92
CA PRO A 97 -5.77 -1.53 5.39
C PRO A 97 -5.86 -0.04 5.08
N ALA A 98 -6.75 0.31 4.16
CA ALA A 98 -7.21 1.69 4.00
C ALA A 98 -7.87 2.18 5.31
N VAL A 99 -7.63 3.45 5.68
CA VAL A 99 -8.16 4.04 6.92
C VAL A 99 -9.48 4.79 6.74
N LYS A 100 -9.83 5.20 5.51
CA LYS A 100 -11.13 5.79 5.20
C LYS A 100 -12.27 4.84 5.60
N GLY A 101 -13.29 5.38 6.26
CA GLY A 101 -14.42 4.62 6.77
C GLY A 101 -14.07 3.60 7.85
N VAL A 102 -12.89 3.68 8.50
CA VAL A 102 -12.52 2.73 9.58
C VAL A 102 -13.52 2.74 10.74
N LEU A 103 -14.12 3.90 11.03
CA LEU A 103 -15.12 4.06 12.08
C LEU A 103 -16.50 3.48 11.72
N ASP A 104 -16.73 3.13 10.45
CA ASP A 104 -17.95 2.41 10.04
C ASP A 104 -17.82 0.90 10.27
N ARG A 105 -16.59 0.42 10.46
CA ARG A 105 -16.26 -1.00 10.57
C ARG A 105 -15.66 -1.37 11.92
N ARG A 106 -15.20 -0.41 12.73
CA ARG A 106 -14.59 -0.64 14.04
C ARG A 106 -15.08 0.43 15.02
N SER A 107 -15.26 0.05 16.27
CA SER A 107 -15.54 1.02 17.33
C SER A 107 -14.38 2.03 17.48
N PRO A 108 -14.67 3.27 17.91
CA PRO A 108 -13.62 4.26 18.18
C PRO A 108 -12.59 3.76 19.20
N GLU A 109 -13.04 3.03 20.23
CA GLU A 109 -12.16 2.42 21.23
C GLU A 109 -11.24 1.37 20.63
N TRP A 110 -11.76 0.52 19.73
CA TRP A 110 -10.94 -0.47 19.04
C TRP A 110 -9.87 0.20 18.18
N VAL A 111 -10.21 1.27 17.46
CA VAL A 111 -9.25 2.03 16.65
C VAL A 111 -8.14 2.62 17.53
N MET A 112 -8.49 3.28 18.64
CA MET A 112 -7.48 3.83 19.54
C MET A 112 -6.63 2.74 20.20
N ASN A 113 -7.23 1.63 20.63
CA ASN A 113 -6.49 0.50 21.21
C ASN A 113 -5.55 -0.17 20.18
N MET A 114 -5.94 -0.22 18.90
CA MET A 114 -5.05 -0.69 17.84
C MET A 114 -3.85 0.23 17.62
N ILE A 115 -4.04 1.55 17.72
CA ILE A 115 -2.96 2.55 17.60
C ILE A 115 -2.00 2.46 18.80
N LEU A 116 -2.53 2.31 20.01
CA LEU A 116 -1.77 2.38 21.27
C LEU A 116 -1.13 1.04 21.67
N ASN A 117 -1.74 -0.09 21.29
CA ASN A 117 -1.35 -1.43 21.74
C ASN A 117 -1.45 -2.48 20.61
N PRO A 118 -0.82 -2.29 19.44
CA PRO A 118 -0.99 -3.19 18.32
C PRO A 118 -0.48 -4.62 18.60
N GLU A 119 0.57 -4.82 19.40
CA GLU A 119 1.06 -6.15 19.74
C GLU A 119 0.07 -6.92 20.65
N GLY A 120 -0.49 -6.24 21.66
CA GLY A 120 -1.49 -6.84 22.55
C GLY A 120 -2.80 -7.15 21.81
N MET A 121 -3.23 -6.23 20.93
CA MET A 121 -4.34 -6.46 20.01
C MET A 121 -4.10 -7.70 19.16
N LEU A 122 -2.96 -7.81 18.48
CA LEU A 122 -2.64 -8.99 17.67
C LEU A 122 -2.61 -10.29 18.49
N LYS A 123 -2.13 -10.23 19.73
CA LYS A 123 -2.05 -11.41 20.61
C LYS A 123 -3.42 -11.92 21.04
N GLU A 124 -4.38 -11.04 21.27
CA GLU A 124 -5.62 -11.37 21.97
C GLU A 124 -6.87 -11.13 21.12
N ASP A 125 -6.96 -10.01 20.43
CA ASP A 125 -8.14 -9.59 19.67
C ASP A 125 -8.35 -10.43 18.38
N PRO A 126 -9.55 -11.01 18.17
CA PRO A 126 -9.82 -11.85 17.00
C PRO A 126 -9.80 -11.06 15.69
N ILE A 127 -10.20 -9.79 15.69
CA ILE A 127 -10.23 -8.95 14.49
C ILE A 127 -8.81 -8.58 14.08
N ALA A 128 -7.94 -8.20 15.04
CA ALA A 128 -6.54 -7.93 14.78
C ALA A 128 -5.81 -9.15 14.20
N LYS A 129 -6.09 -10.36 14.72
CA LYS A 129 -5.57 -11.63 14.15
C LYS A 129 -6.05 -11.89 12.73
N ALA A 130 -7.33 -11.62 12.45
CA ALA A 130 -7.89 -11.76 11.12
C ALA A 130 -7.27 -10.76 10.14
N LEU A 131 -7.11 -9.49 10.55
CA LEU A 131 -6.38 -8.48 9.78
C LEU A 131 -4.95 -8.91 9.52
N TYR A 132 -4.21 -9.38 10.51
CA TYR A 132 -2.85 -9.85 10.32
C TYR A 132 -2.74 -10.92 9.22
N LYS A 133 -3.63 -11.91 9.21
CA LYS A 133 -3.69 -12.94 8.17
C LYS A 133 -4.06 -12.36 6.80
N GLU A 134 -5.07 -11.51 6.74
CA GLU A 134 -5.54 -10.83 5.52
C GLU A 134 -4.48 -9.91 4.91
N TYR A 135 -3.60 -9.35 5.73
CA TYR A 135 -2.52 -8.44 5.35
C TYR A 135 -1.16 -9.12 5.30
N ASN A 136 -1.13 -10.39 4.87
CA ASN A 136 0.09 -11.17 4.60
C ASN A 136 1.05 -11.24 5.78
N ASN A 137 0.51 -11.35 7.00
CA ASN A 137 1.29 -11.38 8.24
C ASN A 137 2.15 -10.12 8.45
N ALA A 138 1.74 -8.97 7.90
CA ALA A 138 2.38 -7.69 8.17
C ALA A 138 2.04 -7.23 9.60
N LEU A 139 3.07 -7.00 10.40
CA LEU A 139 2.93 -6.50 11.77
C LEU A 139 2.70 -4.99 11.76
N MET A 140 1.63 -4.53 12.42
CA MET A 140 1.53 -3.14 12.84
C MET A 140 2.36 -2.98 14.13
N THR A 141 3.38 -2.14 14.10
CA THR A 141 4.27 -1.91 15.26
C THR A 141 3.82 -0.69 16.04
N ASN A 142 4.05 -0.71 17.35
CA ASN A 142 3.75 0.44 18.19
C ASN A 142 4.60 1.67 17.80
N GLN A 143 3.94 2.80 17.58
CA GLN A 143 4.59 4.07 17.17
C GLN A 143 4.93 4.99 18.35
N GLY A 144 4.77 4.51 19.59
CA GLY A 144 5.03 5.26 20.82
C GLY A 144 4.13 6.48 20.99
N LEU A 145 2.87 6.36 20.55
CA LEU A 145 1.88 7.43 20.60
C LEU A 145 1.25 7.55 21.99
N THR A 146 0.97 8.78 22.41
CA THR A 146 0.15 9.05 23.58
C THR A 146 -1.34 8.83 23.27
N GLU A 147 -2.16 8.74 24.32
CA GLU A 147 -3.62 8.66 24.15
C GLU A 147 -4.19 9.89 23.42
N GLU A 148 -3.68 11.08 23.70
CA GLU A 148 -4.08 12.33 23.04
C GLU A 148 -3.73 12.32 21.56
N GLU A 149 -2.55 11.82 21.19
CA GLU A 149 -2.16 11.70 19.78
C GLU A 149 -3.02 10.65 19.05
N ALA A 150 -3.30 9.52 19.70
CA ALA A 150 -4.21 8.50 19.14
C ALA A 150 -5.64 9.03 19.00
N ARG A 151 -6.10 9.87 19.94
CA ARG A 151 -7.39 10.55 19.87
C ARG A 151 -7.44 11.52 18.71
N ALA A 152 -6.36 12.28 18.47
CA ALA A 152 -6.26 13.20 17.35
C ALA A 152 -6.29 12.48 16.00
N ILE A 153 -5.53 11.38 15.84
CA ILE A 153 -5.58 10.54 14.63
C ILE A 153 -7.00 9.98 14.42
N THR A 154 -7.66 9.53 15.49
CA THR A 154 -9.03 9.01 15.41
C THR A 154 -10.02 10.11 14.99
N GLU A 155 -9.81 11.36 15.42
CA GLU A 155 -10.60 12.51 14.97
C GLU A 155 -10.39 12.78 13.48
N TYR A 156 -9.13 12.72 13.00
CA TYR A 156 -8.82 12.85 11.59
C TYR A 156 -9.58 11.82 10.75
N PHE A 157 -9.68 10.57 11.21
CA PHE A 157 -10.43 9.54 10.49
C PHE A 157 -11.92 9.85 10.33
N ARG A 158 -12.53 10.69 11.18
CA ARG A 158 -13.92 11.15 11.01
C ARG A 158 -14.10 12.08 9.81
N THR A 159 -13.00 12.63 9.27
CA THR A 159 -13.01 13.54 8.11
C THR A 159 -12.89 12.82 6.77
N LEU A 160 -12.60 11.50 6.79
CA LEU A 160 -12.24 10.70 5.61
C LEU A 160 -13.43 10.02 4.94
#